data_AF-A0A9P5MGH5-F1
#
_entry.id   AF-A0A9P5MGH5-F1
#
_cell.length_a   1.000
_cell.length_b   1.000
_cell.length_c   1.000
_cell.angle_alpha   90.00
_cell.angle_beta   90.00
_cell.angle_gamma   90.00
#
_symmetry.space_group_name_H-M   'P 1'
#
loop_
_entity.id
_entity.type
_entity.pdbx_description
1 polymer ?
#
loop_
_entity_poly.entity_id
_entity_poly.type
_entity_poly.pdbx_seq_one_letter_code
_entity_poly.pdbx_strand_id
1 'polypeptide(L)'
;MEAPPPSTFTFPPEDLASMLFDMFFLHFTPFLPVLHRPTFEAQYRSGLHFKNTSFAKSVLLVCAIGSRYCEDPRVFIEAIGPQSAGWEYFTQVRDLGPPAYASPTLHDIHCYVMLSYFLQTTCAHHSSWTIIETGIRVAQDMGIHRKKPGKGPISLQEEQQKRAFWFAILTFTYFSAIGRPLACQDEDFDLDLPVEVDDEYWSSPSQEGAPIPTPRQPTGVPSKISSFVASLKLYQTMAFALRTVYSTDKSKILLGFGGEKWDQHFVSELDSRMNQWADTVPVHLKWDPNREDGVHFVQSANLHSSYYYLQIFIHRPFLYSSKEISSLSFPSLSISTNAARSCSHVLDALQSRGHRGHTPLLDSAINSGIVLLMTIWSARKTGVTVDYRRTMQDVDQCKHFLKECQVG
;
A
#
# COMPACT_ATOMS: atom_id res chain seq x y z
N MET A 1 -10.51 -32.09 -31.87
CA MET A 1 -10.09 -31.04 -30.93
C MET A 1 -9.65 -31.76 -29.67
N GLU A 2 -8.35 -31.95 -29.48
CA GLU A 2 -7.83 -32.52 -28.24
C GLU A 2 -8.16 -31.56 -27.08
N ALA A 3 -8.61 -32.13 -25.96
CA ALA A 3 -8.78 -31.37 -24.73
C ALA A 3 -7.42 -30.74 -24.36
N PRO A 4 -7.38 -29.46 -23.95
CA PRO A 4 -6.14 -28.88 -23.46
C PRO A 4 -5.60 -29.74 -22.31
N PRO A 5 -4.27 -29.88 -22.18
CA PRO A 5 -3.69 -30.67 -21.11
C PRO A 5 -4.21 -30.16 -19.75
N PRO A 6 -4.44 -31.05 -18.77
CA PRO A 6 -4.94 -30.64 -17.46
C PRO A 6 -4.02 -29.57 -16.89
N SER A 7 -4.63 -28.48 -16.43
CA SER A 7 -3.91 -27.41 -15.74
C SER A 7 -3.15 -28.02 -14.55
N THR A 8 -1.85 -27.74 -14.44
CA THR A 8 -1.03 -28.13 -13.28
C THR A 8 -1.48 -27.47 -11.98
N PHE A 9 -2.41 -26.54 -12.05
CA PHE A 9 -2.97 -25.80 -10.92
C PHE A 9 -4.26 -26.44 -10.41
N THR A 10 -4.43 -26.39 -9.10
CA THR A 10 -5.64 -26.78 -8.38
C THR A 10 -6.36 -25.52 -7.92
N PHE A 11 -7.56 -25.29 -8.46
CA PHE A 11 -8.43 -24.17 -8.12
C PHE A 11 -9.50 -24.58 -7.09
N PRO A 12 -10.01 -23.64 -6.28
CA PRO A 12 -11.12 -23.93 -5.38
C PRO A 12 -12.40 -24.30 -6.13
N PRO A 13 -13.35 -24.99 -5.46
CA PRO A 13 -14.72 -25.11 -5.94
C PRO A 13 -15.33 -23.74 -6.28
N GLU A 14 -16.21 -23.67 -7.28
CA GLU A 14 -16.77 -22.41 -7.83
C GLU A 14 -17.43 -21.53 -6.75
N ASP A 15 -18.10 -22.13 -5.76
CA ASP A 15 -18.75 -21.42 -4.67
C ASP A 15 -17.72 -20.72 -3.76
N LEU A 16 -16.62 -21.44 -3.44
CA LEU A 16 -15.53 -20.89 -2.66
C LEU A 16 -14.75 -19.84 -3.48
N ALA A 17 -14.48 -20.11 -4.76
CA ALA A 17 -13.82 -19.16 -5.66
C ALA A 17 -14.55 -17.82 -5.71
N SER A 18 -15.87 -17.86 -5.90
CA SER A 18 -16.72 -16.65 -5.94
C SER A 18 -16.65 -15.87 -4.62
N MET A 19 -16.74 -16.56 -3.48
CA MET A 19 -16.61 -15.94 -2.16
C MET A 19 -15.22 -15.29 -1.96
N LEU A 20 -14.15 -15.98 -2.36
CA LEU A 20 -12.79 -15.45 -2.25
C LEU A 20 -12.57 -14.24 -3.15
N PHE A 21 -13.18 -14.20 -4.34
CA PHE A 21 -13.15 -13.03 -5.22
C PHE A 21 -13.84 -11.84 -4.57
N ASP A 22 -15.01 -12.04 -3.97
CA ASP A 22 -15.72 -10.99 -3.24
C ASP A 22 -14.87 -10.44 -2.09
N MET A 23 -14.24 -11.32 -1.29
CA MET A 23 -13.36 -10.89 -0.20
C MET A 23 -12.12 -10.14 -0.71
N PHE A 24 -11.53 -10.57 -1.83
CA PHE A 24 -10.43 -9.85 -2.46
C PHE A 24 -10.86 -8.43 -2.88
N PHE A 25 -11.93 -8.30 -3.67
CA PHE A 25 -12.35 -6.99 -4.18
C PHE A 25 -12.93 -6.08 -3.08
N LEU A 26 -13.44 -6.64 -1.98
CA LEU A 26 -13.94 -5.88 -0.83
C LEU A 26 -12.81 -5.33 0.05
N HIS A 27 -11.75 -6.13 0.30
CA HIS A 27 -10.73 -5.79 1.30
C HIS A 27 -9.40 -5.31 0.70
N PHE A 28 -9.06 -5.69 -0.53
CA PHE A 28 -7.78 -5.32 -1.16
C PHE A 28 -7.92 -4.12 -2.11
N THR A 29 -8.88 -4.19 -3.03
CA THR A 29 -9.08 -3.18 -4.09
C THR A 29 -9.32 -1.75 -3.60
N PRO A 30 -10.03 -1.47 -2.48
CA PRO A 30 -10.22 -0.11 -2.00
C PRO A 30 -8.91 0.64 -1.71
N PHE A 31 -7.83 -0.09 -1.38
CA PHE A 31 -6.52 0.49 -1.14
C PHE A 31 -5.63 0.42 -2.38
N LEU A 32 -5.75 -0.69 -3.10
CA LEU A 32 -4.78 -1.13 -4.08
C LEU A 32 -5.52 -1.69 -5.32
N PRO A 33 -6.06 -0.80 -6.18
CA PRO A 33 -6.94 -1.17 -7.28
C PRO A 33 -6.18 -1.74 -8.49
N VAL A 34 -5.50 -2.86 -8.31
CA VAL A 34 -4.65 -3.44 -9.37
C VAL A 34 -5.45 -4.12 -10.49
N LEU A 35 -6.55 -4.80 -10.15
CA LEU A 35 -7.38 -5.54 -11.12
C LEU A 35 -8.65 -4.76 -11.44
N HIS A 36 -9.01 -4.72 -12.72
CA HIS A 36 -10.35 -4.32 -13.15
C HIS A 36 -11.33 -5.48 -12.94
N ARG A 37 -12.21 -5.40 -11.93
CA ARG A 37 -13.09 -6.51 -11.52
C ARG A 37 -13.92 -7.09 -12.68
N PRO A 38 -14.62 -6.28 -13.50
CA PRO A 38 -15.42 -6.81 -14.61
C PRO A 38 -14.59 -7.62 -15.61
N THR A 39 -13.37 -7.16 -15.94
CA THR A 39 -12.48 -7.87 -16.86
C THR A 39 -11.96 -9.17 -16.26
N PHE A 40 -11.53 -9.15 -15.00
CA PHE A 40 -11.06 -10.33 -14.30
C PHE A 40 -12.12 -11.43 -14.27
N GLU A 41 -13.34 -11.11 -13.84
CA GLU A 41 -14.42 -12.10 -13.76
C GLU A 41 -14.87 -12.60 -15.14
N ALA A 42 -14.89 -11.73 -16.17
CA ALA A 42 -15.18 -12.16 -17.53
C ALA A 42 -14.13 -13.14 -18.07
N GLN A 43 -12.84 -12.86 -17.82
CA GLN A 43 -11.74 -13.76 -18.16
C GLN A 43 -11.86 -15.10 -17.41
N TYR A 44 -12.20 -15.07 -16.12
CA TYR A 44 -12.43 -16.27 -15.32
C TYR A 44 -13.56 -17.13 -15.91
N ARG A 45 -14.75 -16.55 -16.13
CA ARG A 45 -15.93 -17.24 -16.69
C ARG A 45 -15.68 -17.83 -18.09
N SER A 46 -14.84 -17.20 -18.91
CA SER A 46 -14.46 -17.73 -20.23
C SER A 46 -13.52 -18.95 -20.18
N GLY A 47 -13.10 -19.36 -18.98
CA GLY A 47 -12.14 -20.46 -18.79
C GLY A 47 -10.71 -20.10 -19.17
N LEU A 48 -10.36 -18.81 -19.21
CA LEU A 48 -9.00 -18.37 -19.56
C LEU A 48 -7.95 -18.93 -18.59
N HIS A 49 -8.32 -19.17 -17.33
CA HIS A 49 -7.42 -19.71 -16.29
C HIS A 49 -6.97 -21.15 -16.57
N PHE A 50 -7.65 -21.88 -17.46
CA PHE A 50 -7.19 -23.19 -17.95
C PHE A 50 -6.27 -23.10 -19.17
N LYS A 51 -6.19 -21.93 -19.81
CA LYS A 51 -5.52 -21.73 -21.11
C LYS A 51 -4.31 -20.80 -21.02
N ASN A 52 -4.28 -19.91 -20.04
CA ASN A 52 -3.24 -18.91 -19.85
C ASN A 52 -2.63 -19.05 -18.46
N THR A 53 -1.37 -19.48 -18.39
CA THR A 53 -0.63 -19.71 -17.14
C THR A 53 -0.53 -18.45 -16.26
N SER A 54 -0.25 -17.29 -16.84
CA SER A 54 -0.12 -16.04 -16.06
C SER A 54 -1.46 -15.61 -15.44
N PHE A 55 -2.56 -15.79 -16.17
CA PHE A 55 -3.90 -15.55 -15.64
C PHE A 55 -4.31 -16.61 -14.61
N ALA A 56 -3.95 -17.88 -14.80
CA ALA A 56 -4.13 -18.94 -13.81
C ALA A 56 -3.46 -18.58 -12.48
N LYS A 57 -2.20 -18.11 -12.54
CA LYS A 57 -1.46 -17.61 -11.37
C LYS A 57 -2.16 -16.41 -10.74
N SER A 58 -2.68 -15.49 -11.57
CA SER A 58 -3.44 -14.33 -11.08
C SER A 58 -4.69 -14.76 -10.29
N VAL A 59 -5.45 -15.74 -10.79
CA VAL A 59 -6.64 -16.29 -10.11
C VAL A 59 -6.27 -16.91 -8.77
N LEU A 60 -5.21 -17.73 -8.72
CA LEU A 60 -4.74 -18.32 -7.47
C LEU A 60 -4.29 -17.27 -6.45
N LEU A 61 -3.66 -16.18 -6.89
CA LEU A 61 -3.27 -15.08 -6.01
C LEU A 61 -4.48 -14.29 -5.49
N VAL A 62 -5.50 -14.09 -6.31
CA VAL A 62 -6.80 -13.52 -5.86
C VAL A 62 -7.41 -14.43 -4.79
N CYS A 63 -7.43 -15.75 -5.00
CA CYS A 63 -7.90 -16.70 -3.99
C CYS A 63 -7.05 -16.67 -2.71
N ALA A 64 -5.72 -16.61 -2.83
CA ALA A 64 -4.79 -16.56 -1.70
C ALA A 64 -5.02 -15.33 -0.83
N ILE A 65 -5.16 -14.15 -1.46
CA ILE A 65 -5.41 -12.89 -0.75
C ILE A 65 -6.83 -12.85 -0.19
N GLY A 66 -7.84 -13.26 -0.96
CA GLY A 66 -9.23 -13.35 -0.49
C GLY A 66 -9.37 -14.25 0.74
N SER A 67 -8.56 -15.31 0.81
CA SER A 67 -8.54 -16.24 1.95
C SER A 67 -8.12 -15.56 3.24
N ARG A 68 -7.29 -14.51 3.19
CA ARG A 68 -6.85 -13.76 4.39
C ARG A 68 -8.00 -13.02 5.09
N TYR A 69 -9.09 -12.81 4.38
CA TYR A 69 -10.26 -12.10 4.88
C TYR A 69 -11.48 -13.00 5.02
N CYS A 70 -11.39 -14.28 4.63
CA CYS A 70 -12.49 -15.22 4.63
C CYS A 70 -12.47 -16.11 5.89
N GLU A 71 -13.63 -16.32 6.50
CA GLU A 71 -13.79 -17.17 7.70
C GLU A 71 -14.20 -18.62 7.35
N ASP A 72 -14.30 -18.96 6.07
CA ASP A 72 -14.67 -20.31 5.63
C ASP A 72 -13.57 -21.32 6.02
N PRO A 73 -13.88 -22.41 6.75
CA PRO A 73 -12.88 -23.38 7.20
C PRO A 73 -12.05 -24.01 6.08
N ARG A 74 -12.55 -24.01 4.84
CA ARG A 74 -11.84 -24.54 3.66
C ARG A 74 -10.64 -23.69 3.26
N VAL A 75 -10.49 -22.46 3.77
CA VAL A 75 -9.41 -21.57 3.34
C VAL A 75 -8.10 -21.81 4.07
N PHE A 76 -8.12 -22.54 5.20
CA PHE A 76 -6.97 -22.79 6.05
C PHE A 76 -6.84 -24.27 6.45
N ILE A 77 -5.64 -24.66 6.86
CA ILE A 77 -5.32 -26.00 7.34
C ILE A 77 -5.66 -26.06 8.84
N GLU A 78 -6.63 -26.88 9.23
CA GLU A 78 -7.14 -26.98 10.62
C GLU A 78 -6.01 -27.21 11.65
N ALA A 79 -5.05 -28.09 11.34
CA ALA A 79 -3.93 -28.40 12.23
C ALA A 79 -2.96 -27.23 12.46
N ILE A 80 -2.96 -26.23 11.57
CA ILE A 80 -2.14 -25.02 11.69
C ILE A 80 -2.99 -23.90 12.28
N GLY A 81 -4.17 -23.66 11.71
CA GLY A 81 -5.10 -22.60 12.08
C GLY A 81 -5.23 -21.49 11.02
N PRO A 82 -5.98 -20.42 11.31
CA PRO A 82 -6.32 -19.34 10.37
C PRO A 82 -5.11 -18.64 9.72
N GLN A 83 -3.96 -18.62 10.36
CA GLN A 83 -2.72 -18.06 9.80
C GLN A 83 -2.25 -18.79 8.53
N SER A 84 -2.69 -20.03 8.32
CA SER A 84 -2.41 -20.78 7.08
C SER A 84 -3.33 -20.40 5.92
N ALA A 85 -4.31 -19.51 6.13
CA ALA A 85 -5.28 -19.14 5.11
C ALA A 85 -4.62 -18.64 3.82
N GLY A 86 -4.97 -19.25 2.69
CA GLY A 86 -4.50 -18.90 1.35
C GLY A 86 -3.14 -19.47 0.95
N TRP A 87 -2.39 -20.12 1.86
CA TRP A 87 -1.08 -20.71 1.53
C TRP A 87 -1.17 -21.83 0.50
N GLU A 88 -2.25 -22.59 0.47
CA GLU A 88 -2.48 -23.64 -0.54
C GLU A 88 -2.50 -23.08 -1.98
N TYR A 89 -3.09 -21.91 -2.19
CA TYR A 89 -3.08 -21.26 -3.50
C TYR A 89 -1.75 -20.57 -3.79
N PHE A 90 -1.17 -19.90 -2.78
CA PHE A 90 0.12 -19.21 -2.92
C PHE A 90 1.26 -20.15 -3.29
N THR A 91 1.35 -21.32 -2.66
CA THR A 91 2.48 -22.25 -2.86
C THR A 91 2.57 -22.79 -4.28
N GLN A 92 1.44 -22.85 -5.00
CA GLN A 92 1.39 -23.26 -6.41
C GLN A 92 2.03 -22.22 -7.34
N VAL A 93 2.18 -20.97 -6.91
CA VAL A 93 2.55 -19.83 -7.77
C VAL A 93 3.74 -19.03 -7.26
N ARG A 94 4.40 -19.49 -6.20
CA ARG A 94 5.57 -18.84 -5.59
C ARG A 94 6.71 -18.60 -6.59
N ASP A 95 6.82 -19.46 -7.61
CA ASP A 95 7.81 -19.36 -8.68
C ASP A 95 7.19 -18.60 -9.86
N LEU A 96 7.28 -17.28 -9.81
CA LEU A 96 6.88 -16.38 -10.91
C LEU A 96 7.87 -16.34 -12.07
N GLY A 97 8.96 -17.14 -12.00
CA GLY A 97 10.10 -17.10 -12.92
C GLY A 97 9.67 -16.82 -14.37
N PRO A 98 10.34 -15.87 -15.05
CA PRO A 98 9.91 -15.45 -16.38
C PRO A 98 9.81 -16.69 -17.26
N PRO A 99 8.80 -16.79 -18.15
CA PRO A 99 8.86 -17.80 -19.18
C PRO A 99 10.18 -17.57 -19.90
N ALA A 100 11.08 -18.56 -19.89
CA ALA A 100 12.37 -18.42 -20.54
C ALA A 100 12.08 -17.97 -21.99
N TYR A 101 12.52 -16.75 -22.33
CA TYR A 101 12.41 -16.12 -23.66
C TYR A 101 11.05 -15.49 -24.07
N ALA A 102 10.11 -15.22 -23.15
CA ALA A 102 8.87 -14.48 -23.48
C ALA A 102 8.82 -13.07 -22.86
N SER A 103 8.22 -12.12 -23.58
CA SER A 103 7.94 -10.79 -23.04
C SER A 103 6.89 -10.87 -21.92
N PRO A 104 7.11 -10.19 -20.78
CA PRO A 104 6.13 -10.19 -19.70
C PRO A 104 4.79 -9.58 -20.12
N THR A 105 3.71 -10.09 -19.53
CA THR A 105 2.33 -9.67 -19.78
C THR A 105 1.78 -8.83 -18.62
N LEU A 106 0.61 -8.22 -18.82
CA LEU A 106 -0.11 -7.53 -17.74
C LEU A 106 -0.38 -8.46 -16.55
N HIS A 107 -0.73 -9.72 -16.81
CA HIS A 107 -0.98 -10.72 -15.77
C HIS A 107 0.28 -11.00 -14.94
N ASP A 108 1.46 -10.98 -15.56
CA ASP A 108 2.71 -11.23 -14.83
C ASP A 108 2.99 -10.11 -13.82
N ILE A 109 2.79 -8.84 -14.20
CA ILE A 109 2.92 -7.73 -13.25
C ILE A 109 1.88 -7.81 -12.15
N HIS A 110 0.61 -8.09 -12.48
CA HIS A 110 -0.44 -8.32 -11.48
C HIS A 110 -0.04 -9.42 -10.49
N CYS A 111 0.62 -10.48 -10.97
CA CYS A 111 1.12 -11.53 -10.10
C CYS A 111 2.22 -11.04 -9.16
N TYR A 112 3.21 -10.27 -9.62
CA TYR A 112 4.27 -9.75 -8.74
C TYR A 112 3.73 -8.88 -7.61
N VAL A 113 2.81 -7.97 -7.92
CA VAL A 113 2.24 -7.07 -6.91
C VAL A 113 1.34 -7.81 -5.92
N MET A 114 0.50 -8.74 -6.38
CA MET A 114 -0.36 -9.53 -5.51
C MET A 114 0.46 -10.53 -4.66
N LEU A 115 1.50 -11.15 -5.23
CA LEU A 115 2.37 -12.07 -4.49
C LEU A 115 3.13 -11.33 -3.38
N SER A 116 3.66 -10.15 -3.68
CA SER A 116 4.28 -9.26 -2.69
C SER A 116 3.28 -8.89 -1.60
N TYR A 117 2.04 -8.53 -1.96
CA TYR A 117 1.02 -8.21 -0.97
C TYR A 117 0.67 -9.39 -0.08
N PHE A 118 0.44 -10.58 -0.64
CA PHE A 118 0.15 -11.77 0.15
C PHE A 118 1.24 -12.00 1.21
N LEU A 119 2.52 -11.94 0.82
CA LEU A 119 3.63 -12.10 1.76
C LEU A 119 3.61 -11.04 2.88
N GLN A 120 3.25 -9.79 2.59
CA GLN A 120 3.11 -8.73 3.60
C GLN A 120 2.07 -9.06 4.67
N THR A 121 1.03 -9.82 4.33
CA THR A 121 -0.03 -10.25 5.25
C THR A 121 0.33 -11.52 6.04
N THR A 122 1.56 -12.02 5.92
CA THR A 122 2.01 -13.26 6.58
C THR A 122 3.28 -13.04 7.40
N CYS A 123 3.70 -14.05 8.14
CA CYS A 123 4.99 -14.06 8.83
C CYS A 123 6.20 -13.92 7.88
N ALA A 124 6.03 -14.22 6.58
CA ALA A 124 7.05 -14.11 5.55
C ALA A 124 7.17 -12.70 4.92
N HIS A 125 6.68 -11.66 5.60
CA HIS A 125 6.71 -10.26 5.14
C HIS A 125 8.09 -9.78 4.64
N HIS A 126 9.19 -10.28 5.22
CA HIS A 126 10.55 -9.96 4.77
C HIS A 126 10.87 -10.45 3.36
N SER A 127 10.15 -11.42 2.80
CA SER A 127 10.36 -11.89 1.42
C SER A 127 9.65 -11.01 0.39
N SER A 128 8.73 -10.14 0.82
CA SER A 128 7.95 -9.30 -0.10
C SER A 128 8.80 -8.29 -0.87
N TRP A 129 9.84 -7.73 -0.26
CA TRP A 129 10.63 -6.67 -0.91
C TRP A 129 11.38 -7.16 -2.17
N THR A 130 11.92 -8.39 -2.16
CA THR A 130 12.60 -8.93 -3.36
C THR A 130 11.63 -9.21 -4.50
N ILE A 131 10.41 -9.64 -4.16
CA ILE A 131 9.34 -9.88 -5.13
C ILE A 131 8.94 -8.56 -5.79
N ILE A 132 8.72 -7.50 -5.00
CA ILE A 132 8.27 -6.23 -5.56
C ILE A 132 9.36 -5.57 -6.41
N GLU A 133 10.63 -5.67 -6.01
CA GLU A 133 11.75 -5.19 -6.84
C GLU A 133 11.86 -5.93 -8.17
N THR A 134 11.63 -7.25 -8.16
CA THR A 134 11.56 -8.04 -9.41
C THR A 134 10.39 -7.55 -10.28
N GLY A 135 9.24 -7.29 -9.67
CA GLY A 135 8.07 -6.70 -10.36
C GLY A 135 8.37 -5.33 -10.98
N ILE A 136 9.13 -4.47 -10.30
CA ILE A 136 9.58 -3.18 -10.84
C ILE A 136 10.47 -3.39 -12.06
N ARG A 137 11.43 -4.32 -12.02
CA ARG A 137 12.29 -4.64 -13.18
C ARG A 137 11.48 -5.16 -14.36
N VAL A 138 10.50 -6.03 -14.11
CA VAL A 138 9.58 -6.53 -15.13
C VAL A 138 8.75 -5.39 -15.75
N ALA A 139 8.22 -4.48 -14.94
CA ALA A 139 7.50 -3.32 -15.43
C ALA A 139 8.40 -2.32 -16.19
N GLN A 140 9.67 -2.24 -15.80
CA GLN A 140 10.69 -1.46 -16.53
C GLN A 140 11.00 -2.06 -17.90
N ASP A 141 11.20 -3.37 -17.98
CA ASP A 141 11.42 -4.12 -19.23
C ASP A 141 10.24 -3.96 -20.21
N MET A 142 9.01 -3.93 -19.68
CA MET A 142 7.81 -3.63 -20.47
C MET A 142 7.66 -2.16 -20.88
N GLY A 143 8.49 -1.25 -20.37
CA GLY A 143 8.42 0.19 -20.65
C GLY A 143 7.26 0.92 -19.96
N ILE A 144 6.59 0.31 -18.97
CA ILE A 144 5.41 0.89 -18.30
C ILE A 144 5.76 2.12 -17.48
N HIS A 145 6.97 2.15 -16.92
CA HIS A 145 7.52 3.26 -16.15
C HIS A 145 7.66 4.58 -16.92
N ARG A 146 7.52 4.57 -18.25
CA ARG A 146 7.67 5.75 -19.11
C ARG A 146 6.35 6.37 -19.48
N LYS A 147 6.32 7.70 -19.51
CA LYS A 147 5.23 8.46 -20.10
C LYS A 147 5.14 8.17 -21.60
N LYS A 148 3.99 7.64 -22.03
CA LYS A 148 3.73 7.42 -23.46
C LYS A 148 3.24 8.72 -24.10
N PRO A 149 3.83 9.16 -25.23
CA PRO A 149 3.30 10.28 -26.00
C PRO A 149 2.03 9.86 -26.74
N GLY A 150 0.86 9.98 -26.08
CA GLY A 150 -0.43 9.62 -26.64
C GLY A 150 -1.26 10.84 -27.04
N LYS A 151 -1.87 10.82 -28.24
CA LYS A 151 -2.91 11.78 -28.67
C LYS A 151 -4.34 11.22 -28.52
N GLY A 152 -4.51 10.02 -27.97
CA GLY A 152 -5.79 9.29 -27.88
C GLY A 152 -6.24 9.00 -26.44
N PRO A 153 -7.47 8.48 -26.27
CA PRO A 153 -7.98 8.09 -24.95
C PRO A 153 -7.14 6.96 -24.34
N ILE A 154 -6.98 6.98 -23.02
CA ILE A 154 -6.25 5.96 -22.26
C ILE A 154 -7.02 4.65 -22.34
N SER A 155 -6.36 3.56 -22.74
CA SER A 155 -6.98 2.23 -22.73
C SER A 155 -7.05 1.65 -21.30
N LEU A 156 -8.03 0.79 -21.05
CA LEU A 156 -8.15 0.07 -19.76
C LEU A 156 -6.89 -0.76 -19.45
N GLN A 157 -6.25 -1.33 -20.47
CA GLN A 157 -5.02 -2.09 -20.29
C GLN A 157 -3.86 -1.19 -19.84
N GLU A 158 -3.70 -0.02 -20.44
CA GLU A 158 -2.68 0.95 -20.02
C GLU A 158 -2.93 1.47 -18.61
N GLU A 159 -4.19 1.69 -18.24
CA GLU A 159 -4.51 2.11 -16.88
C GLU A 159 -4.21 1.00 -15.86
N GLN A 160 -4.54 -0.27 -16.15
CA GLN A 160 -4.17 -1.39 -15.27
C GLN A 160 -2.65 -1.54 -15.14
N GLN A 161 -1.89 -1.38 -16.23
CA GLN A 161 -0.42 -1.35 -16.18
C GLN A 161 0.08 -0.23 -15.26
N LYS A 162 -0.49 0.96 -15.39
CA LYS A 162 -0.14 2.14 -14.59
C LYS A 162 -0.46 1.92 -13.11
N ARG A 163 -1.66 1.41 -12.78
CA ARG A 163 -2.07 1.09 -11.39
C ARG A 163 -1.12 0.06 -10.78
N ALA A 164 -0.75 -0.98 -11.53
CA ALA A 164 0.18 -2.01 -11.07
C ALA A 164 1.62 -1.48 -10.86
N PHE A 165 2.12 -0.62 -11.75
CA PHE A 165 3.43 0.02 -11.56
C PHE A 165 3.44 0.90 -10.31
N TRP A 166 2.43 1.76 -10.13
CA TRP A 166 2.35 2.63 -8.96
C TRP A 166 2.14 1.87 -7.66
N PHE A 167 1.43 0.73 -7.69
CA PHE A 167 1.38 -0.18 -6.55
C PHE A 167 2.80 -0.65 -6.18
N ALA A 168 3.57 -1.05 -7.19
CA ALA A 168 4.91 -1.56 -6.98
C ALA A 168 5.81 -0.49 -6.37
N ILE A 169 5.75 0.75 -6.87
CA ILE A 169 6.46 1.90 -6.31
C ILE A 169 6.04 2.17 -4.86
N LEU A 170 4.73 2.24 -4.57
CA LEU A 170 4.23 2.47 -3.21
C LEU A 170 4.78 1.44 -2.22
N THR A 171 4.65 0.16 -2.57
CA THR A 171 5.11 -0.97 -1.73
C THR A 171 6.62 -0.95 -1.56
N PHE A 172 7.36 -0.66 -2.64
CA PHE A 172 8.80 -0.56 -2.61
C PHE A 172 9.29 0.61 -1.72
N THR A 173 8.70 1.79 -1.84
CA THR A 173 9.03 2.95 -0.99
C THR A 173 8.74 2.65 0.48
N TYR A 174 7.65 1.93 0.78
CA TYR A 174 7.38 1.42 2.13
C TYR A 174 8.52 0.54 2.66
N PHE A 175 8.97 -0.44 1.88
CA PHE A 175 10.10 -1.29 2.29
C PHE A 175 11.40 -0.50 2.49
N SER A 176 11.62 0.54 1.69
CA SER A 176 12.78 1.40 1.88
C SER A 176 12.74 2.21 3.16
N ALA A 177 11.55 2.64 3.59
CA ALA A 177 11.37 3.31 4.88
C ALA A 177 11.74 2.45 6.10
N ILE A 178 11.59 1.13 5.99
CA ILE A 178 12.02 0.18 7.03
C ILE A 178 13.44 -0.35 6.82
N GLY A 179 14.22 0.29 5.93
CA GLY A 179 15.67 0.07 5.80
C GLY A 179 16.11 -0.80 4.63
N ARG A 180 15.23 -1.13 3.68
CA ARG A 180 15.64 -1.81 2.43
C ARG A 180 16.23 -0.78 1.43
N PRO A 181 17.29 -1.12 0.69
CA PRO A 181 17.88 -0.20 -0.28
C PRO A 181 16.90 0.10 -1.42
N LEU A 182 17.07 1.26 -2.07
CA LEU A 182 16.26 1.63 -3.23
C LEU A 182 16.85 1.02 -4.52
N ALA A 183 16.12 0.14 -5.20
CA ALA A 183 16.41 -0.36 -6.55
C ALA A 183 15.98 0.58 -7.71
N CYS A 184 15.07 1.54 -7.46
CA CYS A 184 14.55 2.52 -8.41
C CYS A 184 14.51 3.90 -7.74
N GLN A 185 14.90 4.95 -8.46
CA GLN A 185 14.78 6.34 -8.03
C GLN A 185 13.61 7.03 -8.74
N ASP A 186 13.15 8.16 -8.19
CA ASP A 186 12.08 8.96 -8.81
C ASP A 186 12.47 9.49 -10.20
N GLU A 187 13.77 9.67 -10.48
CA GLU A 187 14.26 10.08 -11.80
C GLU A 187 14.24 8.97 -12.85
N ASP A 188 14.06 7.71 -12.44
CA ASP A 188 14.08 6.57 -13.35
C ASP A 188 12.74 6.40 -14.09
N PHE A 189 11.67 7.07 -13.65
CA PHE A 189 10.33 6.98 -14.23
C PHE A 189 9.66 8.36 -14.33
N ASP A 190 8.78 8.52 -15.32
CA ASP A 190 8.03 9.76 -15.57
C ASP A 190 6.54 9.49 -15.85
N LEU A 191 6.07 8.29 -15.50
CA LEU A 191 4.68 7.86 -15.65
C LEU A 191 3.71 8.77 -14.88
N ASP A 192 2.62 9.18 -15.53
CA ASP A 192 1.57 9.97 -14.87
C ASP A 192 0.83 9.14 -13.80
N LEU A 193 0.23 9.82 -12.80
CA LEU A 193 -0.61 9.18 -11.79
C LEU A 193 -1.86 8.49 -12.42
N PRO A 194 -2.42 7.45 -11.76
CA PRO A 194 -3.68 6.83 -12.17
C PRO A 194 -4.82 7.83 -12.34
N VAL A 195 -5.70 7.59 -13.30
CA VAL A 195 -6.91 8.40 -13.41
C VAL A 195 -7.92 7.99 -12.35
N GLU A 196 -8.55 8.98 -11.72
CA GLU A 196 -9.56 8.78 -10.67
C GLU A 196 -10.92 8.41 -11.29
N VAL A 197 -10.98 7.24 -11.93
CA VAL A 197 -12.18 6.69 -12.57
C VAL A 197 -12.42 5.26 -12.10
N ASP A 198 -13.58 5.05 -11.49
CA ASP A 198 -13.96 3.74 -10.95
C ASP A 198 -14.23 2.72 -12.07
N ASP A 199 -14.04 1.44 -11.74
CA ASP A 199 -14.15 0.31 -12.67
C ASP A 199 -15.48 0.29 -13.45
N GLU A 200 -16.61 0.62 -12.81
CA GLU A 200 -17.92 0.64 -13.46
C GLU A 200 -18.05 1.66 -14.62
N TYR A 201 -17.15 2.63 -14.71
CA TYR A 201 -17.16 3.66 -15.76
C TYR A 201 -16.15 3.39 -16.88
N TRP A 202 -15.47 2.25 -16.85
CA TRP A 202 -14.65 1.78 -17.96
C TRP A 202 -15.53 1.03 -18.96
N SER A 203 -15.78 1.64 -20.12
CA SER A 203 -16.58 1.02 -21.17
C SER A 203 -15.77 -0.04 -21.95
N SER A 204 -16.41 -1.15 -22.27
CA SER A 204 -15.97 -2.00 -23.40
C SER A 204 -16.54 -1.42 -24.70
N PRO A 205 -15.81 -1.46 -25.83
CA PRO A 205 -16.36 -0.98 -27.10
C PRO A 205 -17.67 -1.72 -27.42
N SER A 206 -18.75 -0.96 -27.58
CA SER A 206 -20.10 -1.52 -27.82
C SER A 206 -20.26 -2.12 -29.22
N GLN A 207 -19.39 -1.76 -30.16
CA GLN A 207 -19.34 -2.26 -31.54
C GLN A 207 -17.90 -2.22 -32.06
N GLU A 208 -17.52 -3.19 -32.90
CA GLU A 208 -16.24 -3.18 -33.62
C GLU A 208 -16.13 -1.89 -34.46
N GLY A 209 -15.06 -1.11 -34.23
CA GLY A 209 -14.79 0.14 -34.96
C GLY A 209 -15.40 1.42 -34.38
N ALA A 210 -16.20 1.35 -33.30
CA ALA A 210 -16.66 2.54 -32.60
C ALA A 210 -15.51 3.21 -31.81
N PRO A 211 -15.46 4.56 -31.71
CA PRO A 211 -14.50 5.24 -30.86
C PRO A 211 -14.63 4.78 -29.41
N ILE A 212 -13.51 4.38 -28.79
CA ILE A 212 -13.49 4.03 -27.36
C ILE A 212 -13.86 5.30 -26.58
N PRO A 213 -14.96 5.30 -25.80
CA PRO A 213 -15.33 6.45 -25.00
C PRO A 213 -14.20 6.79 -24.02
N THR A 214 -13.89 8.07 -23.87
CA THR A 214 -12.94 8.51 -22.84
C THR A 214 -13.52 8.16 -21.47
N PRO A 215 -12.83 7.35 -20.64
CA PRO A 215 -13.31 6.99 -19.32
C PRO A 215 -13.43 8.26 -18.46
N ARG A 216 -14.55 8.42 -17.76
CA ARG A 216 -14.81 9.61 -16.94
C ARG A 216 -15.66 9.28 -15.72
N GLN A 217 -15.20 9.75 -14.56
CA GLN A 217 -15.99 9.72 -13.33
C GLN A 217 -17.20 10.66 -13.42
N PRO A 218 -18.42 10.21 -13.06
CA PRO A 218 -19.60 11.08 -13.04
C PRO A 218 -19.42 12.27 -12.11
N THR A 219 -20.02 13.40 -12.47
CA THR A 219 -19.98 14.61 -11.63
C THR A 219 -20.76 14.37 -10.34
N GLY A 220 -20.15 14.70 -9.20
CA GLY A 220 -20.76 14.52 -7.88
C GLY A 220 -20.60 13.12 -7.29
N VAL A 221 -19.97 12.19 -7.99
CA VAL A 221 -19.67 10.83 -7.49
C VAL A 221 -18.17 10.75 -7.16
N PRO A 222 -17.77 10.72 -5.87
CA PRO A 222 -16.39 10.49 -5.48
C PRO A 222 -15.82 9.20 -6.07
N SER A 223 -14.56 9.21 -6.51
CA SER A 223 -13.89 8.01 -6.99
C SER A 223 -13.25 7.23 -5.85
N LYS A 224 -13.43 5.92 -5.84
CA LYS A 224 -12.73 5.00 -4.93
C LYS A 224 -11.22 4.99 -5.22
N ILE A 225 -10.81 5.30 -6.45
CA ILE A 225 -9.39 5.38 -6.84
C ILE A 225 -8.69 6.60 -6.22
N SER A 226 -9.45 7.63 -5.80
CA SER A 226 -8.89 8.84 -5.17
C SER A 226 -8.04 8.55 -3.94
N SER A 227 -8.41 7.53 -3.15
CA SER A 227 -7.60 7.12 -2.00
C SER A 227 -6.22 6.60 -2.42
N PHE A 228 -6.16 5.80 -3.49
CA PHE A 228 -4.90 5.29 -4.01
C PHE A 228 -4.02 6.43 -4.51
N VAL A 229 -4.58 7.36 -5.30
CA VAL A 229 -3.85 8.54 -5.80
C VAL A 229 -3.35 9.43 -4.65
N ALA A 230 -4.16 9.65 -3.62
CA ALA A 230 -3.75 10.40 -2.44
C ALA A 230 -2.61 9.71 -1.67
N SER A 231 -2.64 8.37 -1.55
CA SER A 231 -1.55 7.59 -0.96
C SER A 231 -0.26 7.72 -1.78
N LEU A 232 -0.33 7.64 -3.12
CA LEU A 232 0.86 7.81 -3.97
C LEU A 232 1.55 9.15 -3.73
N LYS A 233 0.78 10.24 -3.56
CA LYS A 233 1.33 11.58 -3.23
C LYS A 233 2.02 11.62 -1.86
N LEU A 234 1.51 10.91 -0.85
CA LEU A 234 2.20 10.75 0.44
C LEU A 234 3.53 10.01 0.26
N TYR A 235 3.50 8.90 -0.46
CA TYR A 235 4.68 8.07 -0.66
C TYR A 235 5.76 8.76 -1.52
N GLN A 236 5.40 9.66 -2.42
CA GLN A 236 6.36 10.55 -3.08
C GLN A 236 7.08 11.47 -2.07
N THR A 237 6.36 11.97 -1.07
CA THR A 237 6.97 12.75 0.03
C THR A 237 7.89 11.86 0.88
N MET A 238 7.49 10.61 1.11
CA MET A 238 8.32 9.62 1.80
C MET A 238 9.62 9.29 1.03
N ALA A 239 9.54 9.09 -0.29
CA ALA A 239 10.70 8.88 -1.15
C ALA A 239 11.65 10.09 -1.10
N PHE A 240 11.11 11.30 -1.10
CA PHE A 240 11.89 12.52 -0.92
C PHE A 240 12.59 12.59 0.46
N ALA A 241 11.90 12.22 1.54
CA ALA A 241 12.48 12.14 2.89
C ALA A 241 13.63 11.11 2.97
N LEU A 242 13.45 9.95 2.33
CA LEU A 242 14.46 8.90 2.22
C LEU A 242 15.75 9.40 1.56
N ARG A 243 15.63 10.24 0.53
CA ARG A 243 16.76 10.78 -0.23
C ARG A 243 17.43 12.00 0.38
N THR A 244 16.78 12.66 1.33
CA THR A 244 17.24 13.94 1.90
C THR A 244 17.69 13.76 3.35
N VAL A 245 16.73 13.61 4.26
CA VAL A 245 16.95 13.48 5.71
C VAL A 245 17.69 12.17 6.03
N TYR A 246 17.26 11.07 5.40
CA TYR A 246 17.77 9.71 5.62
C TYR A 246 18.93 9.31 4.69
N SER A 247 19.45 10.25 3.89
CA SER A 247 20.60 9.97 3.03
C SER A 247 21.85 9.62 3.84
N THR A 248 22.69 8.74 3.28
CA THR A 248 23.92 8.31 3.95
C THR A 248 24.91 9.47 4.09
N ASP A 249 25.73 9.45 5.15
CA ASP A 249 26.79 10.44 5.35
C ASP A 249 27.75 10.51 4.15
N LYS A 250 27.99 9.38 3.48
CA LYS A 250 28.80 9.33 2.26
C LYS A 250 28.16 10.16 1.13
N SER A 251 26.86 10.02 0.90
CA SER A 251 26.12 10.80 -0.10
C SER A 251 26.11 12.29 0.25
N LYS A 252 25.86 12.60 1.53
CA LYS A 252 25.89 13.95 2.09
C LYS A 252 27.25 14.62 1.83
N ILE A 253 28.34 13.99 2.29
CA ILE A 253 29.72 14.48 2.11
C ILE A 253 30.07 14.66 0.63
N LEU A 254 29.77 13.67 -0.22
CA LEU A 254 30.12 13.72 -1.65
C LEU A 254 29.47 14.91 -2.37
N LEU A 255 28.22 15.24 -2.02
CA LEU A 255 27.48 16.33 -2.64
C LEU A 255 27.69 17.68 -1.93
N GLY A 256 28.55 17.74 -0.90
CA GLY A 256 28.77 18.95 -0.11
C GLY A 256 27.55 19.37 0.72
N PHE A 257 26.67 18.42 1.00
CA PHE A 257 25.38 18.62 1.66
C PHE A 257 25.40 17.99 3.05
N GLY A 258 24.85 18.67 4.06
CA GLY A 258 24.77 18.12 5.42
C GLY A 258 24.86 19.18 6.53
N GLY A 259 24.78 18.72 7.77
CA GLY A 259 24.76 19.57 8.96
C GLY A 259 23.38 20.18 9.26
N GLU A 260 23.31 20.95 10.33
CA GLU A 260 22.03 21.41 10.90
C GLU A 260 21.18 22.25 9.93
N LYS A 261 21.80 23.11 9.12
CA LYS A 261 21.07 23.94 8.13
C LYS A 261 20.43 23.10 7.03
N TRP A 262 21.09 22.01 6.62
CA TRP A 262 20.55 21.06 5.65
C TRP A 262 19.31 20.38 6.24
N ASP A 263 19.45 19.85 7.46
CA ASP A 263 18.35 19.17 8.14
C ASP A 263 17.15 20.11 8.33
N GLN A 264 17.36 21.35 8.79
CA GLN A 264 16.31 22.36 8.95
C GLN A 264 15.60 22.66 7.62
N HIS A 265 16.35 22.82 6.52
CA HIS A 265 15.78 23.13 5.22
C HIS A 265 14.87 22.00 4.73
N PHE A 266 15.34 20.75 4.72
CA PHE A 266 14.55 19.64 4.22
C PHE A 266 13.41 19.23 5.12
N VAL A 267 13.56 19.33 6.45
CA VAL A 267 12.42 19.11 7.37
C VAL A 267 11.32 20.14 7.12
N SER A 268 11.68 21.42 6.99
CA SER A 268 10.70 22.48 6.68
C SER A 268 10.00 22.26 5.32
N GLU A 269 10.75 21.86 4.29
CA GLU A 269 10.19 21.51 2.98
C GLU A 269 9.25 20.30 3.06
N LEU A 270 9.64 19.26 3.82
CA LEU A 270 8.81 18.07 4.04
C LEU A 270 7.52 18.42 4.80
N ASP A 271 7.60 19.23 5.85
CA ASP A 271 6.44 19.72 6.60
C ASP A 271 5.49 20.52 5.71
N SER A 272 6.03 21.38 4.84
CA SER A 272 5.25 22.12 3.83
C SER A 272 4.51 21.18 2.89
N ARG A 273 5.17 20.14 2.37
CA ARG A 273 4.54 19.11 1.51
C ARG A 273 3.44 18.33 2.25
N MET A 274 3.65 18.00 3.52
CA MET A 274 2.64 17.33 4.34
C MET A 274 1.41 18.21 4.54
N ASN A 275 1.59 19.50 4.81
CA ASN A 275 0.47 20.45 4.93
C ASN A 275 -0.27 20.63 3.60
N GLN A 276 0.47 20.81 2.50
CA GLN A 276 -0.11 20.90 1.17
C GLN A 276 -0.91 19.65 0.82
N TRP A 277 -0.37 18.47 1.13
CA TRP A 277 -1.09 17.23 0.93
C TRP A 277 -2.43 17.24 1.69
N ALA A 278 -2.42 17.58 2.98
CA ALA A 278 -3.61 17.61 3.84
C ALA A 278 -4.69 18.58 3.30
N ASP A 279 -4.28 19.73 2.74
CA ASP A 279 -5.18 20.70 2.12
C ASP A 279 -5.83 20.19 0.83
N THR A 280 -5.11 19.33 0.08
CA THR A 280 -5.59 18.78 -1.21
C THR A 280 -6.39 17.48 -1.07
N VAL A 281 -6.46 16.87 0.11
CA VAL A 281 -7.25 15.65 0.33
C VAL A 281 -8.73 15.92 0.04
N PRO A 282 -9.38 15.14 -0.86
CA PRO A 282 -10.80 15.27 -1.15
C PRO A 282 -11.68 15.15 0.10
N VAL A 283 -12.80 15.88 0.14
CA VAL A 283 -13.70 15.92 1.31
C VAL A 283 -14.18 14.53 1.76
N HIS A 284 -14.41 13.62 0.83
CA HIS A 284 -14.84 12.25 1.13
C HIS A 284 -13.72 11.38 1.76
N LEU A 285 -12.46 11.80 1.68
CA LEU A 285 -11.30 11.13 2.27
C LEU A 285 -10.71 11.85 3.48
N LYS A 286 -11.21 13.03 3.84
CA LYS A 286 -10.83 13.70 5.10
C LYS A 286 -11.28 12.86 6.29
N TRP A 287 -10.41 12.75 7.30
CA TRP A 287 -10.67 11.99 8.51
C TRP A 287 -11.93 12.45 9.21
N ASP A 288 -12.86 11.50 9.35
CA ASP A 288 -14.10 11.65 10.13
C ASP A 288 -14.43 10.29 10.75
N PRO A 289 -14.33 10.16 12.10
CA PRO A 289 -14.63 8.89 12.77
C PRO A 289 -16.10 8.48 12.63
N ASN A 290 -17.00 9.41 12.32
CA ASN A 290 -18.43 9.17 12.19
C ASN A 290 -18.89 8.94 10.74
N ARG A 291 -17.94 8.79 9.80
CA ARG A 291 -18.28 8.61 8.38
C ARG A 291 -19.11 7.34 8.18
N GLU A 292 -20.33 7.52 7.65
CA GLU A 292 -21.28 6.42 7.43
C GLU A 292 -20.82 5.47 6.32
N ASP A 293 -20.31 6.01 5.22
CA ASP A 293 -19.77 5.22 4.12
C ASP A 293 -18.55 4.42 4.59
N GLY A 294 -18.70 3.10 4.67
CA GLY A 294 -17.68 2.19 5.19
C GLY A 294 -16.42 2.14 4.34
N VAL A 295 -16.53 2.25 3.01
CA VAL A 295 -15.37 2.22 2.10
C VAL A 295 -14.55 3.49 2.30
N HIS A 296 -15.20 4.65 2.24
CA HIS A 296 -14.53 5.94 2.43
C HIS A 296 -14.02 6.12 3.86
N PHE A 297 -14.71 5.58 4.87
CA PHE A 297 -14.22 5.56 6.25
C PHE A 297 -12.89 4.83 6.36
N VAL A 298 -12.85 3.60 5.83
CA VAL A 298 -11.65 2.77 5.84
C VAL A 298 -10.53 3.42 5.03
N GLN A 299 -10.80 3.91 3.82
CA GLN A 299 -9.82 4.63 2.99
C GLN A 299 -9.24 5.84 3.71
N SER A 300 -10.09 6.67 4.31
CA SER A 300 -9.68 7.85 5.08
C SER A 300 -8.81 7.48 6.27
N ALA A 301 -9.20 6.44 7.03
CA ALA A 301 -8.43 5.98 8.18
C ALA A 301 -7.02 5.56 7.78
N ASN A 302 -6.90 4.75 6.72
CA ASN A 302 -5.61 4.27 6.23
C ASN A 302 -4.73 5.42 5.74
N LEU A 303 -5.33 6.33 4.97
CA LEU A 303 -4.64 7.50 4.44
C LEU A 303 -4.09 8.41 5.56
N HIS A 304 -4.90 8.67 6.59
CA HIS A 304 -4.49 9.50 7.72
C HIS A 304 -3.53 8.79 8.68
N SER A 305 -3.65 7.47 8.89
CA SER A 305 -2.63 6.70 9.60
C SER A 305 -1.27 6.78 8.90
N SER A 306 -1.22 6.62 7.57
CA SER A 306 0.00 6.80 6.78
C SER A 306 0.54 8.23 6.83
N TYR A 307 -0.33 9.24 6.83
CA TYR A 307 0.05 10.64 7.01
C TYR A 307 0.76 10.86 8.36
N TYR A 308 0.15 10.42 9.47
CA TYR A 308 0.75 10.57 10.80
C TYR A 308 2.02 9.76 10.96
N TYR A 309 2.07 8.55 10.39
CA TYR A 309 3.29 7.76 10.34
C TYR A 309 4.41 8.48 9.57
N LEU A 310 4.11 9.10 8.42
CA LEU A 310 5.10 9.85 7.66
C LEU A 310 5.60 11.10 8.41
N GLN A 311 4.74 11.79 9.16
CA GLN A 311 5.18 12.88 10.06
C GLN A 311 6.18 12.36 11.10
N ILE A 312 5.85 11.26 11.78
CA ILE A 312 6.77 10.61 12.74
C ILE A 312 8.07 10.21 12.04
N PHE A 313 7.99 9.64 10.83
CA PHE A 313 9.13 9.23 10.04
C PHE A 313 10.06 10.42 9.74
N ILE A 314 9.55 11.52 9.20
CA ILE A 314 10.35 12.72 8.87
C ILE A 314 11.14 13.22 10.10
N HIS A 315 10.51 13.22 11.28
CA HIS A 315 11.08 13.76 12.50
C HIS A 315 11.91 12.78 13.32
N ARG A 316 11.79 11.47 13.04
CA ARG A 316 12.41 10.40 13.83
C ARG A 316 13.92 10.57 14.05
N PRO A 317 14.74 10.98 13.06
CA PRO A 317 16.20 11.13 13.26
C PRO A 317 16.56 12.15 14.36
N PHE A 318 15.68 13.13 14.61
CA PHE A 318 15.90 14.20 15.57
C PHE A 318 15.35 13.88 16.97
N LEU A 319 14.62 12.77 17.13
CA LEU A 319 14.13 12.31 18.44
C LEU A 319 15.21 11.63 19.29
N TYR A 320 16.22 11.03 18.64
CA TYR A 320 17.24 10.20 19.28
C TYR A 320 18.64 10.82 19.28
N SER A 321 18.80 12.06 18.81
CA SER A 321 20.14 12.64 18.66
C SER A 321 20.82 12.83 20.02
N SER A 322 21.88 12.05 20.25
CA SER A 322 22.78 12.16 21.41
C SER A 322 23.89 13.19 21.22
N LYS A 323 24.10 13.67 19.98
CA LYS A 323 24.97 14.79 19.66
C LYS A 323 24.18 16.07 19.91
N GLU A 324 24.79 17.02 20.63
CA GLU A 324 24.33 18.39 20.96
C GLU A 324 22.89 18.68 20.51
N ILE A 325 21.97 18.85 21.47
CA ILE A 325 20.53 19.06 21.27
C ILE A 325 20.28 19.91 20.01
N SER A 326 19.95 19.24 18.90
CA SER A 326 19.64 19.92 17.65
C SER A 326 18.48 20.88 17.90
N SER A 327 18.50 22.06 17.28
CA SER A 327 17.36 22.98 17.31
C SER A 327 16.04 22.33 16.86
N LEU A 328 16.11 21.25 16.09
CA LEU A 328 14.96 20.48 15.62
C LEU A 328 14.41 19.49 16.66
N SER A 329 15.13 19.19 17.75
CA SER A 329 14.76 18.11 18.69
C SER A 329 13.41 18.37 19.36
N PHE A 330 13.19 19.58 19.88
CA PHE A 330 11.95 19.94 20.57
C PHE A 330 10.75 20.04 19.61
N PRO A 331 10.82 20.75 18.47
CA PRO A 331 9.76 20.73 17.45
C PRO A 331 9.42 19.33 16.98
N SER A 332 10.44 18.51 16.68
CA SER A 332 10.27 17.13 16.20
C SER A 332 9.55 16.25 17.21
N LEU A 333 9.87 16.38 18.50
CA LEU A 333 9.17 15.65 19.57
C LEU A 333 7.71 16.08 19.68
N SER A 334 7.42 17.39 19.60
CA SER A 334 6.05 17.92 19.66
C SER A 334 5.20 17.42 18.49
N ILE A 335 5.71 17.57 17.25
CA ILE A 335 5.03 17.13 16.03
C ILE A 335 4.80 15.63 16.05
N SER A 336 5.83 14.84 16.35
CA SER A 336 5.73 13.37 16.42
C SER A 336 4.74 12.93 17.49
N THR A 337 4.71 13.60 18.66
CA THR A 337 3.76 13.27 19.73
C THR A 337 2.32 13.52 19.28
N ASN A 338 2.04 14.66 18.64
CA ASN A 338 0.70 14.98 18.16
C ASN A 338 0.25 14.03 17.04
N ALA A 339 1.16 13.68 16.13
CA ALA A 339 0.92 12.69 15.09
C ALA A 339 0.62 11.31 15.71
N ALA A 340 1.40 10.88 16.70
CA ALA A 340 1.23 9.59 17.37
C ALA A 340 -0.13 9.46 18.10
N ARG A 341 -0.57 10.52 18.80
CA ARG A 341 -1.91 10.55 19.43
C ARG A 341 -3.03 10.53 18.40
N SER A 342 -2.87 11.30 17.33
CA SER A 342 -3.89 11.34 16.26
C SER A 342 -4.01 9.97 15.59
N CYS A 343 -2.87 9.31 15.35
CA CYS A 343 -2.81 7.96 14.83
C CYS A 343 -3.45 6.93 15.76
N SER A 344 -3.19 6.99 17.08
CA SER A 344 -3.81 6.05 18.04
C SER A 344 -5.34 6.15 18.03
N HIS A 345 -5.89 7.36 17.95
CA HIS A 345 -7.34 7.57 17.82
C HIS A 345 -7.92 7.03 16.50
N VAL A 346 -7.20 7.19 15.38
CA VAL A 346 -7.63 6.61 14.09
C VAL A 346 -7.68 5.08 14.17
N LEU A 347 -6.65 4.47 14.75
CA LEU A 347 -6.54 3.02 14.90
C LEU A 347 -7.64 2.47 15.84
N ASP A 348 -7.91 3.17 16.94
CA ASP A 348 -8.99 2.84 17.89
C ASP A 348 -10.37 2.91 17.24
N ALA A 349 -10.62 3.93 16.40
CA ALA A 349 -11.87 4.06 15.65
C ALA A 349 -12.05 2.94 14.60
N LEU A 350 -10.98 2.55 13.89
CA LEU A 350 -11.00 1.42 12.97
C LEU A 350 -11.34 0.11 13.70
N GLN A 351 -10.66 -0.13 14.81
CA GLN A 351 -10.83 -1.33 15.62
C GLN A 351 -12.22 -1.42 16.23
N SER A 352 -12.75 -0.31 16.75
CA SER A 352 -14.10 -0.21 17.31
C SER A 352 -15.20 -0.54 16.28
N ARG A 353 -14.90 -0.42 14.99
CA ARG A 353 -15.78 -0.77 13.87
C ARG A 353 -15.51 -2.16 13.27
N GLY A 354 -14.65 -2.96 13.91
CA GLY A 354 -14.36 -4.34 13.50
C GLY A 354 -13.46 -4.46 12.27
N HIS A 355 -12.78 -3.39 11.86
CA HIS A 355 -11.84 -3.46 10.74
C HIS A 355 -10.49 -4.01 11.20
N ARG A 356 -10.00 -5.05 10.50
CA ARG A 356 -8.68 -5.62 10.73
C ARG A 356 -7.58 -4.72 10.18
N GLY A 357 -6.44 -4.69 10.86
CA GLY A 357 -5.25 -3.98 10.39
C GLY A 357 -4.57 -4.72 9.24
N HIS A 358 -3.85 -3.96 8.42
CA HIS A 358 -2.94 -4.48 7.41
C HIS A 358 -1.54 -3.86 7.65
N THR A 359 -0.50 -4.35 6.97
CA THR A 359 0.91 -4.12 7.34
C THR A 359 1.30 -2.64 7.58
N PRO A 360 0.93 -1.66 6.74
CA PRO A 360 1.20 -0.25 7.00
C PRO A 360 0.56 0.31 8.29
N LEU A 361 -0.61 -0.19 8.70
CA LEU A 361 -1.26 0.21 9.95
C LEU A 361 -0.51 -0.34 11.17
N LEU A 362 0.10 -1.53 11.06
CA LEU A 362 0.92 -2.10 12.13
C LEU A 362 2.13 -1.21 12.40
N ASP A 363 2.83 -0.78 11.36
CA ASP A 363 3.97 0.13 11.51
C ASP A 363 3.54 1.50 12.06
N SER A 364 2.38 1.99 11.64
CA SER A 364 1.80 3.22 12.18
C SER A 364 1.53 3.09 13.69
N ALA A 365 0.98 1.96 14.14
CA ALA A 365 0.72 1.66 15.55
C ALA A 365 2.01 1.50 16.37
N ILE A 366 3.01 0.77 15.84
CA ILE A 366 4.31 0.55 16.48
C ILE A 366 5.02 1.89 16.70
N ASN A 367 5.16 2.69 15.63
CA ASN A 367 5.90 3.95 15.71
C ASN A 367 5.17 4.97 16.58
N SER A 368 3.84 5.02 16.53
CA SER A 368 3.04 5.88 17.42
C SER A 368 3.23 5.49 18.89
N GLY A 369 3.13 4.19 19.21
CA GLY A 369 3.36 3.70 20.58
C GLY A 369 4.77 4.01 21.09
N ILE A 370 5.80 3.84 20.25
CA ILE A 370 7.19 4.18 20.59
C ILE A 370 7.33 5.66 20.92
N VAL A 371 6.79 6.55 20.08
CA VAL A 371 6.86 8.00 20.29
C VAL A 371 6.14 8.41 21.57
N LEU A 372 4.93 7.89 21.83
CA LEU A 372 4.17 8.20 23.05
C LEU A 372 4.93 7.79 24.32
N LEU A 373 5.56 6.61 24.32
CA LEU A 373 6.42 6.16 25.41
C LEU A 373 7.65 7.07 25.58
N MET A 374 8.22 7.57 24.49
CA MET A 374 9.33 8.52 24.52
C MET A 374 8.92 9.87 25.10
N THR A 375 7.72 10.35 24.79
CA THR A 375 7.17 11.57 25.39
C THR A 375 7.07 11.43 26.90
N ILE A 376 6.59 10.29 27.40
CA ILE A 376 6.53 9.99 28.84
C ILE A 376 7.94 9.97 29.45
N TRP A 377 8.88 9.27 28.81
CA TRP A 377 10.26 9.16 29.30
C TRP A 377 10.97 10.53 29.33
N SER A 378 10.82 11.32 28.26
CA SER A 378 11.39 12.67 28.13
C SER A 378 10.84 13.62 29.19
N ALA A 379 9.52 13.57 29.44
CA ALA A 379 8.87 14.36 30.49
C ALA A 379 9.43 14.05 31.89
N ARG A 380 9.63 12.77 32.21
CA ARG A 380 10.25 12.35 33.48
C ARG A 380 11.68 12.86 33.64
N LYS A 381 12.46 12.91 32.56
CA LYS A 381 13.85 13.38 32.58
C LYS A 381 13.97 14.90 32.68
N THR A 382 13.07 15.63 32.03
CA THR A 382 13.14 17.11 31.89
C THR A 382 12.29 17.86 32.92
N GLY A 383 11.43 17.17 33.67
CA GLY A 383 10.52 17.78 34.65
C GLY A 383 9.32 18.48 34.01
N VAL A 384 9.12 18.32 32.69
CA VAL A 384 7.95 18.86 31.98
C VAL A 384 6.70 18.05 32.35
N THR A 385 5.58 18.74 32.58
CA THR A 385 4.30 18.11 32.88
C THR A 385 3.70 17.48 31.63
N VAL A 386 3.41 16.18 31.69
CA VAL A 386 2.63 15.44 30.69
C VAL A 386 1.49 14.73 31.40
N ASP A 387 0.30 14.72 30.77
CA ASP A 387 -0.81 13.88 31.23
C ASP A 387 -0.46 12.41 31.00
N TYR A 388 0.10 11.80 32.05
CA TYR A 388 0.54 10.41 32.03
C TYR A 388 -0.62 9.45 31.76
N ARG A 389 -1.79 9.70 32.35
CA ARG A 389 -2.95 8.81 32.24
C ARG A 389 -3.45 8.79 30.80
N ARG A 390 -3.65 9.96 30.20
CA ARG A 390 -4.10 10.08 28.81
C ARG A 390 -3.07 9.49 27.84
N THR A 391 -1.79 9.82 28.01
CA THR A 391 -0.75 9.31 27.10
C THR A 391 -0.60 7.79 27.19
N MET A 392 -0.79 7.19 28.38
CA MET A 392 -0.81 5.73 28.52
C MET A 392 -2.06 5.09 27.88
N GLN A 393 -3.22 5.75 27.92
CA GLN A 393 -4.40 5.28 27.21
C GLN A 393 -4.15 5.20 25.69
N ASP A 394 -3.51 6.23 25.11
CA ASP A 394 -3.11 6.25 23.70
C ASP A 394 -2.13 5.10 23.37
N VAL A 395 -1.19 4.79 24.28
CA VAL A 395 -0.28 3.63 24.14
C VAL A 395 -1.04 2.31 24.17
N ASP A 396 -2.03 2.19 25.06
CA ASP A 396 -2.83 0.98 25.20
C ASP A 396 -3.74 0.74 23.99
N GLN A 397 -4.24 1.80 23.35
CA GLN A 397 -4.92 1.72 22.05
C GLN A 397 -4.01 1.12 20.97
N CYS A 398 -2.79 1.64 20.81
CA CYS A 398 -1.82 1.08 19.87
C CYS A 398 -1.50 -0.39 20.16
N LYS A 399 -1.33 -0.75 21.44
CA LYS A 399 -1.09 -2.14 21.86
C LYS A 399 -2.27 -3.06 21.56
N HIS A 400 -3.50 -2.58 21.80
CA HIS A 400 -4.70 -3.37 21.55
C HIS A 400 -4.85 -3.65 20.05
N PHE A 401 -4.64 -2.63 19.22
CA PHE A 401 -4.64 -2.77 17.76
C PHE A 401 -3.63 -3.83 17.28
N LEU A 402 -2.40 -3.79 17.80
CA LEU A 402 -1.35 -4.74 17.44
C LEU A 402 -1.67 -6.18 17.84
N LYS A 403 -2.34 -6.39 18.98
CA LYS A 403 -2.73 -7.73 19.44
C LYS A 403 -3.75 -8.38 18.54
N GLU A 404 -4.80 -7.66 18.15
CA GLU A 404 -5.84 -8.19 17.26
C GLU A 404 -5.27 -8.61 15.90
N CYS A 405 -4.28 -7.88 15.39
CA CYS A 405 -3.66 -8.20 14.11
C CYS A 405 -2.67 -9.37 14.15
N GLN A 406 -2.25 -9.84 15.33
CA GLN A 406 -1.41 -11.04 15.46
C GLN A 406 -2.23 -12.34 15.54
N VAL A 407 -3.55 -12.23 15.72
CA VAL A 407 -4.46 -13.38 15.92
C VAL A 407 -5.10 -13.85 14.60
N GLY A 408 -4.95 -13.12 13.49
CA GLY A 408 -5.36 -13.51 12.13
C GLY A 408 -4.17 -13.60 11.17
#